data_AF-A0A6N6SQQ2-F1
#
_entry.id   AF-A0A6N6SQQ2-F1
#
_cell.length_a   1.000
_cell.length_b   1.000
_cell.length_c   1.000
_cell.angle_alpha   90.00
_cell.angle_beta   90.00
_cell.angle_gamma   90.00
#
_symmetry.space_group_name_H-M   'P 1'
#
loop_
_entity.id
_entity.type
_entity.pdbx_description
1 polymer ?
#
loop_
_entity_poly.entity_id
_entity_poly.type
_entity_poly.pdbx_seq_one_letter_code
_entity_poly.pdbx_strand_id
1 'polypeptide(L)'
;MLSNNGGFRSFFLLLIAAVAFYGFTYIPEGIEVGPFSSKKIDVISEIRVDGTALNNDGQVNGSLGDVYGIFMKSDVLTENHYNSFYQIGGENQAKVPISGNTSQLKSFATALKSAKSKQVRIAYFGDSAIEGDNICADFREALQSKYGGQGVGFVAITTQDKSFRGSTKLDFSSNWESQLVTQGNPKNGAGISGGVFIPKNGSWVKYETTWRYKTVRNFDVVKLFYSNGSGSFNYEFDRGGSYSAPFKTGSGVQMTEITLKGSKSFKLTATKDKQALLYGVSLESGNGVYVDNFPLRGDDGNALKRIPKANLTAFNKLLGYDLVILSFGLNSVDKVKNPSSYEKEFAEVVNYVKSAMPGVPILIVGVGDKGKKVGTSFQTNDNVLKLVDVQKNVATRTGVAFWDLFAAMGGKGAMERWAKDKLTTADMTHLSAEGYKKVAGMLYDALMDYAAKN
;
A
#
# COMPACT_ATOMS: atom_id res chain seq x y z
N MET A 1 17.81 -34.63 -44.71
CA MET A 1 19.00 -34.30 -43.91
C MET A 1 18.74 -33.01 -43.16
N LEU A 2 19.18 -32.95 -41.90
CA LEU A 2 19.12 -31.83 -40.93
C LEU A 2 17.81 -31.71 -40.13
N SER A 3 17.75 -32.56 -39.09
CA SER A 3 16.80 -32.57 -37.98
C SER A 3 17.15 -31.50 -36.93
N ASN A 4 16.10 -30.88 -36.40
CA ASN A 4 16.06 -29.94 -35.27
C ASN A 4 16.91 -30.37 -34.07
N ASN A 5 17.89 -29.54 -33.68
CA ASN A 5 18.77 -29.76 -32.52
C ASN A 5 18.65 -28.64 -31.45
N GLY A 6 17.44 -28.12 -31.22
CA GLY A 6 17.19 -27.09 -30.18
C GLY A 6 17.30 -27.62 -28.75
N GLY A 7 16.90 -28.88 -28.51
CA GLY A 7 16.99 -29.52 -27.18
C GLY A 7 18.43 -29.79 -26.75
N PHE A 8 19.29 -30.23 -27.69
CA PHE A 8 20.69 -30.55 -27.41
C PHE A 8 21.52 -29.29 -27.04
N ARG A 9 21.24 -28.16 -27.69
CA ARG A 9 21.86 -26.86 -27.37
C ARG A 9 21.48 -26.35 -25.97
N SER A 10 20.22 -26.54 -25.58
CA SER A 10 19.71 -26.12 -24.27
C SER A 10 20.32 -26.95 -23.12
N PHE A 11 20.49 -28.25 -23.34
CA PHE A 11 21.18 -29.13 -22.39
C PHE A 11 22.65 -28.75 -22.22
N PHE A 12 23.36 -28.45 -23.32
CA PHE A 12 24.76 -28.02 -23.27
C PHE A 12 24.94 -26.68 -22.54
N LEU A 13 24.02 -25.73 -22.71
CA LEU A 13 24.04 -24.47 -21.97
C LEU A 13 23.84 -24.67 -20.46
N LEU A 14 22.94 -25.57 -20.06
CA LEU A 14 22.75 -25.93 -18.65
C LEU A 14 23.97 -26.64 -18.06
N LEU A 15 24.61 -27.53 -18.83
CA LEU A 15 25.83 -28.21 -18.43
C LEU A 15 26.99 -27.22 -18.27
N ILE A 16 27.17 -26.29 -19.22
CA ILE A 16 28.20 -25.23 -19.15
C ILE A 16 27.95 -24.34 -17.93
N ALA A 17 26.70 -23.94 -17.68
CA ALA A 17 26.34 -23.16 -16.49
C ALA A 17 26.66 -23.92 -15.20
N ALA A 18 26.31 -25.20 -15.10
CA ALA A 18 26.60 -26.03 -13.93
C ALA A 18 28.12 -26.19 -13.69
N VAL A 19 28.90 -26.40 -14.75
CA VAL A 19 30.37 -26.47 -14.68
C VAL A 19 30.97 -25.12 -14.27
N ALA A 20 30.45 -24.00 -14.79
CA ALA A 20 30.88 -22.65 -14.38
C ALA A 20 30.57 -22.39 -12.90
N PHE A 21 29.39 -22.79 -12.42
CA PHE A 21 29.02 -22.71 -11.00
C PHE A 21 29.91 -23.59 -10.11
N TYR A 22 30.26 -24.79 -10.56
CA TYR A 22 31.21 -25.64 -9.87
C TYR A 22 32.62 -25.03 -9.84
N GLY A 23 33.05 -24.40 -10.94
CA GLY A 23 34.33 -23.69 -11.02
C GLY A 23 34.48 -22.57 -9.99
N PHE A 24 33.38 -21.87 -9.66
CA PHE A 24 33.38 -20.83 -8.61
C PHE A 24 33.74 -21.36 -7.22
N THR A 25 33.58 -22.66 -6.94
CA THR A 25 33.98 -23.27 -5.66
C THR A 25 35.51 -23.34 -5.46
N TYR A 26 36.27 -23.22 -6.55
CA TYR A 26 37.74 -23.29 -6.55
C TYR A 26 38.42 -21.92 -6.64
N ILE A 27 37.65 -20.82 -6.63
CA ILE A 27 38.27 -19.48 -6.56
C ILE A 27 38.94 -19.32 -5.20
N PRO A 28 40.26 -19.05 -5.16
CA PRO A 28 40.98 -18.79 -3.92
C PRO A 28 40.41 -17.57 -3.18
N GLU A 29 40.43 -17.61 -1.86
CA GLU A 29 40.14 -16.44 -1.04
C GLU A 29 41.24 -15.38 -1.19
N GLY A 30 40.86 -14.11 -1.11
CA GLY A 30 41.83 -13.00 -1.09
C GLY A 30 42.27 -12.48 -2.45
N ILE A 31 41.53 -12.75 -3.53
CA ILE A 31 41.72 -12.04 -4.80
C ILE A 31 41.11 -10.64 -4.65
N GLU A 32 41.96 -9.61 -4.69
CA GLU A 32 41.55 -8.21 -4.60
C GLU A 32 41.37 -7.60 -5.99
N VAL A 33 40.18 -7.06 -6.26
CA VAL A 33 39.86 -6.29 -7.48
C VAL A 33 39.23 -4.97 -7.05
N GLY A 34 40.02 -3.90 -7.03
CA GLY A 34 39.58 -2.59 -6.54
C GLY A 34 39.19 -2.67 -5.06
N PRO A 35 38.02 -2.13 -4.63
CA PRO A 35 37.61 -2.16 -3.23
C PRO A 35 36.99 -3.51 -2.79
N PHE A 36 37.07 -4.56 -3.61
CA PHE A 36 36.42 -5.84 -3.35
C PHE A 36 37.43 -6.97 -3.19
N SER A 37 37.17 -7.87 -2.24
CA SER A 37 37.96 -9.08 -1.98
C SER A 37 37.08 -10.34 -2.12
N SER A 38 37.61 -11.37 -2.77
CA SER A 38 36.90 -12.65 -2.92
C SER A 38 36.75 -13.37 -1.56
N LYS A 39 35.53 -13.85 -1.28
CA LYS A 39 35.24 -14.80 -0.19
C LYS A 39 34.89 -16.17 -0.78
N LYS A 40 35.23 -17.26 -0.09
CA LYS A 40 34.89 -18.60 -0.53
C LYS A 40 33.36 -18.78 -0.52
N ILE A 41 32.82 -19.24 -1.64
CA ILE A 41 31.39 -19.53 -1.80
C ILE A 41 31.22 -21.06 -1.75
N ASP A 42 30.54 -21.56 -0.72
CA ASP A 42 30.15 -22.97 -0.63
C ASP A 42 28.74 -23.18 -1.20
N VAL A 43 28.71 -23.47 -2.51
CA VAL A 43 27.49 -23.59 -3.32
C VAL A 43 26.67 -24.84 -2.95
N ILE A 44 27.21 -25.76 -2.14
CA ILE A 44 26.59 -27.06 -1.82
C ILE A 44 26.15 -27.14 -0.34
N SER A 45 26.32 -26.05 0.42
CA SER A 45 25.94 -25.97 1.83
C SER A 45 24.46 -26.24 2.09
N GLU A 46 23.57 -25.90 1.14
CA GLU A 46 22.11 -26.13 1.26
C GLU A 46 21.65 -27.56 0.93
N ILE A 47 22.53 -28.42 0.39
CA ILE A 47 22.20 -29.81 0.03
C ILE A 47 22.63 -30.79 1.14
N ARG A 48 23.42 -30.34 2.12
CA ARG A 48 23.80 -31.16 3.27
C ARG A 48 22.61 -31.24 4.25
N VAL A 49 22.08 -32.43 4.42
CA VAL A 49 21.12 -32.74 5.50
C VAL A 49 21.93 -32.91 6.79
N ASP A 50 21.90 -31.89 7.66
CA ASP A 50 22.47 -31.99 9.00
C ASP A 50 21.57 -32.88 9.88
N GLY A 51 22.06 -34.07 10.19
CA GLY A 51 21.50 -34.93 11.22
C GLY A 51 22.09 -34.61 12.58
N THR A 52 21.40 -33.81 13.40
CA THR A 52 21.47 -33.91 14.86
C THR A 52 20.15 -33.45 15.48
N ALA A 53 19.66 -34.26 16.41
CA ALA A 53 18.36 -34.16 17.05
C ALA A 53 18.51 -33.84 18.54
N LEU A 54 17.47 -33.19 19.09
CA LEU A 54 16.95 -33.27 20.47
C LEU A 54 17.79 -32.78 21.66
N ASN A 55 17.28 -31.75 22.35
CA ASN A 55 16.75 -31.82 23.73
C ASN A 55 16.62 -30.42 24.35
N ASN A 56 15.44 -30.06 24.86
CA ASN A 56 15.25 -29.64 26.25
C ASN A 56 13.79 -29.29 26.53
N ASP A 57 13.20 -30.14 27.38
CA ASP A 57 12.01 -29.87 28.18
C ASP A 57 12.27 -28.73 29.16
N GLY A 58 11.24 -27.91 29.40
CA GLY A 58 11.25 -26.84 30.39
C GLY A 58 9.84 -26.39 30.70
N GLN A 59 9.16 -27.14 31.57
CA GLN A 59 7.93 -26.70 32.23
C GLN A 59 8.18 -25.42 33.04
N VAL A 60 7.34 -24.39 32.85
CA VAL A 60 7.09 -23.37 33.87
C VAL A 60 5.59 -23.06 33.89
N ASN A 61 4.92 -23.57 34.92
CA ASN A 61 3.61 -23.13 35.37
C ASN A 61 3.76 -21.77 36.07
N GLY A 62 2.96 -20.78 35.69
CA GLY A 62 2.89 -19.48 36.36
C GLY A 62 1.59 -18.77 36.02
N SER A 63 0.64 -18.80 36.97
CA SER A 63 -0.61 -18.05 36.95
C SER A 63 -0.34 -16.54 36.89
N LEU A 64 -0.93 -15.85 35.92
CA LEU A 64 -0.91 -14.38 35.77
C LEU A 64 -2.19 -13.71 36.30
N GLY A 65 -2.84 -14.33 37.29
CA GLY A 65 -4.14 -13.91 37.83
C GLY A 65 -4.14 -12.67 38.73
N ASP A 66 -2.99 -12.18 39.22
CA ASP A 66 -2.99 -11.36 40.45
C ASP A 66 -2.50 -9.91 40.33
N VAL A 67 -2.47 -9.26 39.14
CA VAL A 67 -1.89 -7.89 39.05
C VAL A 67 -2.83 -6.78 38.57
N TYR A 68 -4.02 -7.03 38.01
CA TYR A 68 -4.96 -5.91 37.73
C TYR A 68 -6.43 -6.31 37.91
N GLY A 69 -6.91 -6.20 39.15
CA GLY A 69 -8.33 -6.24 39.48
C GLY A 69 -9.04 -4.96 39.07
N ILE A 70 -9.73 -5.00 37.93
CA ILE A 70 -10.86 -4.11 37.63
C ILE A 70 -11.99 -5.00 37.09
N PHE A 71 -13.02 -5.19 37.93
CA PHE A 71 -14.25 -5.86 37.56
C PHE A 71 -14.96 -5.07 36.44
N MET A 72 -15.00 -5.62 35.23
CA MET A 72 -16.06 -5.34 34.27
C MET A 72 -16.85 -6.63 34.06
N LYS A 73 -18.18 -6.53 34.19
CA LYS A 73 -19.14 -7.62 33.97
C LYS A 73 -18.86 -8.33 32.66
N SER A 74 -18.43 -9.57 32.76
CA SER A 74 -18.29 -10.53 31.67
C SER A 74 -19.65 -11.14 31.37
N ASP A 75 -20.38 -10.57 30.41
CA ASP A 75 -21.38 -11.34 29.69
C ASP A 75 -20.75 -11.89 28.40
N VAL A 76 -20.34 -13.15 28.53
CA VAL A 76 -20.26 -14.19 27.49
C VAL A 76 -19.50 -13.85 26.20
N LEU A 77 -18.18 -14.03 26.23
CA LEU A 77 -17.40 -14.53 25.09
C LEU A 77 -16.38 -15.55 25.59
N THR A 78 -16.86 -16.77 25.79
CA THR A 78 -16.00 -17.93 26.08
C THR A 78 -15.19 -18.31 24.84
N GLU A 79 -13.91 -18.59 25.08
CA GLU A 79 -12.83 -19.09 24.22
C GLU A 79 -13.24 -20.20 23.21
N ASN A 80 -14.34 -20.92 23.49
CA ASN A 80 -14.85 -22.01 22.67
C ASN A 80 -15.48 -21.60 21.33
N HIS A 81 -15.86 -20.33 21.11
CA HIS A 81 -16.36 -19.90 19.79
C HIS A 81 -15.23 -19.51 18.82
N TYR A 82 -14.01 -19.25 19.31
CA TYR A 82 -12.90 -18.70 18.53
C TYR A 82 -12.34 -19.69 17.50
N ASN A 83 -12.29 -20.99 17.85
CA ASN A 83 -11.78 -22.04 16.96
C ASN A 83 -12.75 -22.40 15.82
N SER A 84 -14.05 -22.14 15.95
CA SER A 84 -15.03 -22.59 14.94
C SER A 84 -15.05 -21.73 13.67
N PHE A 85 -14.71 -20.43 13.77
CA PHE A 85 -14.81 -19.50 12.64
C PHE A 85 -13.62 -19.58 11.66
N TYR A 86 -12.45 -20.01 12.13
CA TYR A 86 -11.21 -20.10 11.33
C TYR A 86 -10.82 -21.53 10.92
N GLN A 87 -11.61 -22.54 11.31
CA GLN A 87 -11.47 -23.95 10.89
C GLN A 87 -12.27 -24.29 9.61
N ILE A 88 -12.98 -23.33 9.01
CA ILE A 88 -13.79 -23.60 7.82
C ILE A 88 -12.89 -23.61 6.58
N GLY A 89 -12.34 -24.79 6.28
CA GLY A 89 -11.77 -25.14 4.99
C GLY A 89 -12.85 -25.39 3.93
N GLY A 90 -13.74 -24.41 3.70
CA GLY A 90 -14.80 -24.47 2.70
C GLY A 90 -14.50 -23.57 1.50
N GLU A 91 -14.84 -24.04 0.30
CA GLU A 91 -14.65 -23.35 -0.99
C GLU A 91 -15.44 -22.03 -1.14
N ASN A 92 -16.32 -21.70 -0.19
CA ASN A 92 -17.01 -20.42 -0.11
C ASN A 92 -16.32 -19.51 0.90
N GLN A 93 -15.48 -18.59 0.41
CA GLN A 93 -14.93 -17.51 1.23
C GLN A 93 -16.07 -16.66 1.80
N ALA A 94 -16.33 -16.79 3.10
CA ALA A 94 -17.42 -16.09 3.76
C ALA A 94 -17.25 -14.57 3.61
N LYS A 95 -18.33 -13.85 3.29
CA LYS A 95 -18.34 -12.39 3.32
C LYS A 95 -18.05 -11.91 4.73
N VAL A 96 -16.85 -11.36 4.95
CA VAL A 96 -16.44 -10.84 6.26
C VAL A 96 -16.97 -9.43 6.44
N PRO A 97 -17.85 -9.18 7.42
CA PRO A 97 -18.40 -7.86 7.68
C PRO A 97 -17.34 -6.93 8.31
N ILE A 98 -17.55 -5.63 8.17
CA ILE A 98 -16.78 -4.62 8.90
C ILE A 98 -17.21 -4.63 10.38
N SER A 99 -16.24 -4.55 11.28
CA SER A 99 -16.37 -4.61 12.74
C SER A 99 -15.75 -3.37 13.42
N GLY A 100 -15.64 -3.37 14.76
CA GLY A 100 -15.16 -2.22 15.52
C GLY A 100 -16.20 -1.10 15.64
N ASN A 101 -15.75 0.16 15.68
CA ASN A 101 -16.66 1.31 15.68
C ASN A 101 -17.20 1.59 14.27
N THR A 102 -18.13 0.77 13.81
CA THR A 102 -18.73 0.91 12.48
C THR A 102 -19.65 2.12 12.39
N SER A 103 -20.11 2.70 13.50
CA SER A 103 -21.05 3.84 13.51
C SER A 103 -20.51 5.07 12.78
N GLN A 104 -19.19 5.31 12.82
CA GLN A 104 -18.56 6.42 12.10
C GLN A 104 -18.68 6.30 10.58
N LEU A 105 -18.79 5.07 10.04
CA LEU A 105 -18.86 4.85 8.58
C LEU A 105 -20.21 5.28 8.00
N LYS A 106 -21.20 5.64 8.83
CA LYS A 106 -22.49 6.17 8.38
C LYS A 106 -22.33 7.48 7.59
N SER A 107 -21.37 8.33 7.95
CA SER A 107 -21.11 9.56 7.19
C SER A 107 -20.62 9.23 5.78
N PHE A 108 -19.71 8.26 5.64
CA PHE A 108 -19.25 7.75 4.34
C PHE A 108 -20.38 7.09 3.53
N ALA A 109 -21.20 6.24 4.16
CA ALA A 109 -22.37 5.64 3.50
C ALA A 109 -23.37 6.71 3.01
N THR A 110 -23.55 7.78 3.78
CA THR A 110 -24.36 8.93 3.39
C THR A 110 -23.73 9.71 2.23
N ALA A 111 -22.41 9.91 2.26
CA ALA A 111 -21.68 10.57 1.18
C ALA A 111 -21.86 9.81 -0.16
N LEU A 112 -21.76 8.47 -0.14
CA LEU A 112 -21.98 7.62 -1.32
C LEU A 112 -23.37 7.81 -1.95
N LYS A 113 -24.42 8.01 -1.15
CA LYS A 113 -25.79 8.30 -1.67
C LYS A 113 -25.83 9.60 -2.48
N SER A 114 -24.94 10.55 -2.19
CA SER A 114 -24.84 11.84 -2.88
C SER A 114 -23.82 11.89 -4.02
N ALA A 115 -23.09 10.80 -4.27
CA ALA A 115 -21.94 10.74 -5.20
C ALA A 115 -22.28 11.13 -6.65
N LYS A 116 -23.53 11.01 -7.09
CA LYS A 116 -23.94 11.50 -8.42
C LYS A 116 -23.83 13.03 -8.57
N SER A 117 -23.90 13.75 -7.45
CA SER A 117 -23.95 15.21 -7.39
C SER A 117 -22.75 15.85 -6.69
N LYS A 118 -21.92 15.05 -6.02
CA LYS A 118 -20.78 15.50 -5.23
C LYS A 118 -19.60 14.54 -5.43
N GLN A 119 -18.39 15.03 -5.23
CA GLN A 119 -17.23 14.16 -5.11
C GLN A 119 -17.26 13.48 -3.73
N VAL A 120 -16.96 12.19 -3.70
CA VAL A 120 -16.74 11.39 -2.50
C VAL A 120 -15.32 10.85 -2.59
N ARG A 121 -14.48 11.04 -1.57
CA ARG A 121 -13.05 10.73 -1.69
C ARG A 121 -12.53 9.85 -0.56
N ILE A 122 -11.73 8.86 -0.94
CA ILE A 122 -11.07 7.91 -0.04
C ILE A 122 -9.55 8.17 -0.10
N ALA A 123 -8.93 8.39 1.06
CA ALA A 123 -7.47 8.33 1.20
C ALA A 123 -7.07 6.91 1.58
N TYR A 124 -6.35 6.20 0.70
CA TYR A 124 -5.90 4.84 0.97
C TYR A 124 -4.39 4.86 1.26
N PHE A 125 -4.03 4.76 2.54
CA PHE A 125 -2.65 4.60 2.99
C PHE A 125 -2.34 3.13 3.24
N GLY A 126 -1.18 2.68 2.78
CA GLY A 126 -0.74 1.31 3.00
C GLY A 126 0.70 1.09 2.59
N ASP A 127 1.12 -0.17 2.58
CA ASP A 127 2.49 -0.57 2.29
C ASP A 127 2.67 -1.02 0.82
N SER A 128 3.49 -2.05 0.59
CA SER A 128 3.75 -2.61 -0.75
C SER A 128 2.50 -3.20 -1.41
N ALA A 129 1.47 -3.58 -0.64
CA ALA A 129 0.25 -4.17 -1.19
C ALA A 129 -0.52 -3.22 -2.13
N ILE A 130 -0.33 -1.90 -2.00
CA ILE A 130 -0.99 -0.88 -2.85
C ILE A 130 -0.02 -0.19 -3.81
N GLU A 131 1.26 -0.57 -3.83
CA GLU A 131 2.22 -0.10 -4.84
C GLU A 131 1.78 -0.46 -6.25
N GLY A 132 2.16 0.37 -7.23
CA GLY A 132 1.74 0.16 -8.62
C GLY A 132 0.24 0.35 -8.82
N ASP A 133 -0.46 0.83 -7.80
CA ASP A 133 -1.92 0.92 -7.76
C ASP A 133 -2.64 -0.43 -7.71
N ASN A 134 -2.01 -1.49 -7.20
CA ASN A 134 -2.57 -2.85 -7.16
C ASN A 134 -4.01 -2.92 -6.62
N ILE A 135 -4.21 -2.96 -5.30
CA ILE A 135 -5.56 -3.05 -4.71
C ILE A 135 -6.39 -1.81 -5.10
N CYS A 136 -5.77 -0.64 -5.05
CA CYS A 136 -6.45 0.64 -5.23
C CYS A 136 -7.05 0.81 -6.63
N ALA A 137 -6.44 0.31 -7.70
CA ALA A 137 -6.96 0.50 -9.06
C ALA A 137 -8.27 -0.27 -9.29
N ASP A 138 -8.31 -1.56 -8.92
CA ASP A 138 -9.53 -2.37 -9.07
C ASP A 138 -10.62 -1.89 -8.10
N PHE A 139 -10.25 -1.49 -6.87
CA PHE A 139 -11.18 -0.92 -5.91
C PHE A 139 -11.78 0.42 -6.40
N ARG A 140 -10.94 1.29 -6.97
CA ARG A 140 -11.36 2.55 -7.58
C ARG A 140 -12.28 2.31 -8.76
N GLU A 141 -11.93 1.41 -9.68
CA GLU A 141 -12.77 1.09 -10.86
C GLU A 141 -14.15 0.60 -10.43
N ALA A 142 -14.24 -0.28 -9.43
CA ALA A 142 -15.51 -0.80 -8.94
C ALA A 142 -16.40 0.31 -8.35
N LEU A 143 -15.81 1.23 -7.59
CA LEU A 143 -16.53 2.37 -7.01
C LEU A 143 -16.94 3.39 -8.08
N GLN A 144 -16.02 3.76 -8.97
CA GLN A 144 -16.27 4.72 -10.05
C GLN A 144 -17.30 4.21 -11.06
N SER A 145 -17.28 2.92 -11.37
CA SER A 145 -18.28 2.27 -12.24
C SER A 145 -19.68 2.34 -11.64
N LYS A 146 -19.81 2.28 -10.31
CA LYS A 146 -21.11 2.32 -9.63
C LYS A 146 -21.60 3.74 -9.36
N TYR A 147 -20.73 4.63 -8.91
CA TYR A 147 -21.09 5.93 -8.37
C TYR A 147 -20.73 7.11 -9.29
N GLY A 148 -20.07 6.84 -10.42
CA GLY A 148 -19.45 7.87 -11.24
C GLY A 148 -18.07 8.28 -10.71
N GLY A 149 -17.48 9.27 -11.36
CA GLY A 149 -16.11 9.70 -11.12
C GLY A 149 -15.18 9.12 -12.18
N GLN A 150 -14.28 9.96 -12.68
CA GLN A 150 -13.30 9.60 -13.67
C GLN A 150 -11.96 10.25 -13.32
N GLY A 151 -10.87 9.64 -13.78
CA GLY A 151 -9.51 10.00 -13.42
C GLY A 151 -8.96 9.15 -12.27
N VAL A 152 -7.64 9.10 -12.19
CA VAL A 152 -6.89 8.26 -11.23
C VAL A 152 -6.85 8.86 -9.82
N GLY A 153 -7.22 10.13 -9.65
CA GLY A 153 -7.04 10.84 -8.39
C GLY A 153 -5.61 11.35 -8.21
N PHE A 154 -5.12 11.40 -6.98
CA PHE A 154 -3.81 11.94 -6.62
C PHE A 154 -2.65 11.05 -7.11
N VAL A 155 -1.65 11.69 -7.73
CA VAL A 155 -0.37 11.08 -8.13
C VAL A 155 0.77 12.04 -7.76
N ALA A 156 1.80 11.53 -7.08
CA ALA A 156 2.97 12.31 -6.67
C ALA A 156 3.80 12.82 -7.87
N ILE A 157 4.73 13.77 -7.64
CA ILE A 157 5.65 14.26 -8.69
C ILE A 157 6.62 13.16 -9.13
N THR A 158 7.19 12.43 -8.17
CA THR A 158 8.00 11.25 -8.45
C THR A 158 7.47 10.07 -7.66
N THR A 159 7.74 8.87 -8.16
CA THR A 159 7.38 7.62 -7.50
C THR A 159 8.36 6.54 -7.92
N GLN A 160 8.56 5.55 -7.05
CA GLN A 160 9.36 4.37 -7.34
C GLN A 160 8.59 3.31 -8.14
N ASP A 161 7.25 3.39 -8.16
CA ASP A 161 6.39 2.40 -8.81
C ASP A 161 6.11 2.68 -10.30
N LYS A 162 6.80 3.66 -10.89
CA LYS A 162 6.51 4.14 -12.26
C LYS A 162 6.63 3.05 -13.34
N SER A 163 7.49 2.05 -13.13
CA SER A 163 7.77 1.00 -14.11
C SER A 163 6.72 -0.10 -14.15
N PHE A 164 5.88 -0.23 -13.11
CA PHE A 164 4.89 -1.30 -13.01
C PHE A 164 3.47 -0.80 -12.69
N ARG A 165 3.28 0.51 -12.53
CA ARG A 165 1.96 1.13 -12.36
C ARG A 165 1.12 1.00 -13.63
N GLY A 166 -0.08 0.42 -13.50
CA GLY A 166 -0.98 0.14 -14.64
C GLY A 166 -2.06 1.20 -14.90
N SER A 167 -2.39 2.03 -13.91
CA SER A 167 -3.50 3.01 -13.98
C SER A 167 -3.12 4.37 -14.54
N THR A 168 -1.83 4.71 -14.52
CA THR A 168 -1.28 5.97 -15.05
C THR A 168 0.18 5.73 -15.38
N LYS A 169 0.60 6.12 -16.59
CA LYS A 169 2.00 6.16 -16.96
C LYS A 169 2.60 7.48 -16.48
N LEU A 170 3.64 7.37 -15.66
CA LEU A 170 4.32 8.52 -15.06
C LEU A 170 5.77 8.53 -15.51
N ASP A 171 6.22 9.67 -16.02
CA ASP A 171 7.63 9.90 -16.30
C ASP A 171 8.07 11.29 -15.82
N PHE A 172 9.35 11.45 -15.56
CA PHE A 172 9.91 12.67 -14.99
C PHE A 172 11.42 12.74 -15.23
N SER A 173 11.96 13.96 -15.23
CA SER A 173 13.40 14.20 -15.30
C SER A 173 14.14 13.67 -14.05
N SER A 174 15.43 13.38 -14.15
CA SER A 174 16.22 12.86 -13.03
C SER A 174 16.67 13.91 -12.01
N ASN A 175 16.43 15.19 -12.28
CA ASN A 175 17.01 16.32 -11.55
C ASN A 175 16.13 16.86 -10.39
N TRP A 176 15.09 16.13 -9.98
CA TRP A 176 14.29 16.44 -8.78
C TRP A 176 15.07 16.12 -7.50
N GLU A 177 15.12 17.04 -6.54
CA GLU A 177 15.44 16.69 -5.16
C GLU A 177 14.18 16.16 -4.49
N SER A 178 14.23 14.93 -3.97
CA SER A 178 13.09 14.26 -3.32
C SER A 178 13.38 14.03 -1.84
N GLN A 179 12.45 14.39 -0.97
CA GLN A 179 12.51 14.07 0.46
C GLN A 179 11.27 13.25 0.84
N LEU A 180 11.48 12.00 1.25
CA LEU A 180 10.41 11.03 1.53
C LEU A 180 10.36 10.67 3.01
N VAL A 181 9.14 10.52 3.56
CA VAL A 181 8.94 10.11 4.96
C VAL A 181 9.47 8.71 5.27
N THR A 182 9.57 7.84 4.26
CA THR A 182 10.15 6.49 4.39
C THR A 182 11.68 6.51 4.49
N GLN A 183 12.34 7.61 4.10
CA GLN A 183 13.79 7.76 4.12
C GLN A 183 14.29 8.63 5.30
N GLY A 184 13.38 9.20 6.08
CA GLY A 184 13.71 10.06 7.21
C GLY A 184 12.63 11.09 7.46
N ASN A 185 12.98 12.18 8.15
CA ASN A 185 12.08 13.31 8.37
C ASN A 185 12.31 14.41 7.30
N PRO A 186 11.37 14.66 6.38
CA PRO A 186 11.53 15.68 5.35
C PRO A 186 11.58 17.09 5.95
N LYS A 187 12.71 17.79 5.77
CA LYS A 187 12.93 19.14 6.32
C LYS A 187 11.95 20.18 5.76
N ASN A 188 11.51 19.99 4.52
CA ASN A 188 10.59 20.89 3.83
C ASN A 188 9.10 20.52 4.05
N GLY A 189 8.80 19.52 4.87
CA GLY A 189 7.45 19.07 5.16
C GLY A 189 6.80 18.30 4.00
N ALA A 190 6.62 17.00 4.17
CA ALA A 190 6.00 16.14 3.16
C ALA A 190 4.54 16.51 2.85
N GLY A 191 4.12 16.23 1.62
CA GLY A 191 2.71 16.20 1.24
C GLY A 191 2.01 14.91 1.68
N ILE A 192 0.72 14.81 1.37
CA ILE A 192 -0.12 13.66 1.80
C ILE A 192 0.40 12.31 1.30
N SER A 193 1.05 12.24 0.15
CA SER A 193 1.67 11.02 -0.36
C SER A 193 3.02 10.67 0.29
N GLY A 194 3.43 11.38 1.34
CA GLY A 194 4.68 11.12 2.06
C GLY A 194 5.94 11.71 1.41
N GLY A 195 5.80 12.56 0.39
CA GLY A 195 6.94 13.17 -0.31
C GLY A 195 6.82 14.68 -0.47
N VAL A 196 7.97 15.36 -0.56
CA VAL A 196 8.09 16.73 -1.06
C VAL A 196 9.20 16.78 -2.10
N PHE A 197 8.93 17.45 -3.21
CA PHE A 197 9.75 17.42 -4.43
C PHE A 197 10.16 18.83 -4.81
N ILE A 198 11.48 19.08 -4.84
CA ILE A 198 12.06 20.39 -5.11
C ILE A 198 12.64 20.37 -6.54
N PRO A 199 12.13 21.22 -7.44
CA PRO A 199 12.59 21.25 -8.83
C PRO A 199 13.91 22.01 -8.97
N LYS A 200 14.68 21.64 -9.99
CA LYS A 200 15.65 22.51 -10.66
C LYS A 200 15.00 23.13 -11.90
N ASN A 201 15.63 24.16 -12.47
CA ASN A 201 15.25 24.67 -13.78
C ASN A 201 15.24 23.52 -14.80
N GLY A 202 14.15 23.42 -15.57
CA GLY A 202 13.93 22.35 -16.53
C GLY A 202 13.50 21.00 -15.92
N SER A 203 13.32 20.90 -14.60
CA SER A 203 12.66 19.72 -14.01
C SER A 203 11.25 19.58 -14.58
N TRP A 204 10.89 18.38 -15.03
CA TRP A 204 9.58 18.11 -15.58
C TRP A 204 9.01 16.80 -15.04
N VAL A 205 7.67 16.72 -15.03
CA VAL A 205 6.90 15.51 -14.76
C VAL A 205 5.75 15.43 -15.76
N LYS A 206 5.50 14.24 -16.30
CA LYS A 206 4.42 13.95 -17.24
C LYS A 206 3.58 12.78 -16.73
N TYR A 207 2.27 13.00 -16.71
CA TYR A 207 1.25 12.02 -16.40
C TYR A 207 0.49 11.67 -17.68
N GLU A 208 0.31 10.39 -17.97
CA GLU A 208 -0.45 9.90 -19.10
C GLU A 208 -1.47 8.86 -18.64
N THR A 209 -2.70 8.99 -19.13
CA THR A 209 -3.76 8.00 -18.95
C THR A 209 -3.38 6.66 -19.59
N THR A 210 -4.01 5.59 -19.11
CA THR A 210 -3.87 4.26 -19.71
C THR A 210 -5.23 3.73 -20.17
N TRP A 211 -5.21 2.64 -20.93
CA TRP A 211 -6.42 1.98 -21.41
C TRP A 211 -6.98 0.92 -20.45
N ARG A 212 -6.26 0.65 -19.34
CA ARG A 212 -6.49 -0.48 -18.42
C ARG A 212 -7.92 -0.49 -17.86
N TYR A 213 -8.40 0.66 -17.39
CA TYR A 213 -9.75 0.83 -16.87
C TYR A 213 -10.50 1.89 -17.68
N LYS A 214 -11.84 1.82 -17.75
CA LYS A 214 -12.62 2.79 -18.52
C LYS A 214 -12.59 4.17 -17.88
N THR A 215 -12.60 4.21 -16.55
CA THR A 215 -12.70 5.40 -15.73
C THR A 215 -11.44 6.27 -15.72
N VAL A 216 -10.28 5.75 -16.14
CA VAL A 216 -8.99 6.47 -16.13
C VAL A 216 -8.47 6.82 -17.52
N ARG A 217 -9.30 6.72 -18.57
CA ARG A 217 -8.90 6.96 -19.98
C ARG A 217 -8.80 8.44 -20.35
N ASN A 218 -9.33 9.31 -19.52
CA ASN A 218 -9.26 10.76 -19.67
C ASN A 218 -9.46 11.43 -18.30
N PHE A 219 -9.17 12.73 -18.24
CA PHE A 219 -9.52 13.61 -17.15
C PHE A 219 -9.81 15.02 -17.69
N ASP A 220 -10.57 15.80 -16.94
CA ASP A 220 -11.00 17.16 -17.29
C ASP A 220 -10.29 18.21 -16.46
N VAL A 221 -9.86 17.84 -15.25
CA VAL A 221 -9.33 18.72 -14.23
C VAL A 221 -7.99 18.19 -13.72
N VAL A 222 -7.02 19.09 -13.61
CA VAL A 222 -5.75 18.88 -12.92
C VAL A 222 -5.69 19.81 -11.72
N LYS A 223 -5.55 19.25 -10.52
CA LYS A 223 -5.29 20.01 -9.29
C LYS A 223 -3.82 19.83 -8.92
N LEU A 224 -2.99 20.86 -9.08
CA LEU A 224 -1.58 20.85 -8.69
C LEU A 224 -1.41 21.29 -7.24
N PHE A 225 -0.72 20.50 -6.42
CA PHE A 225 -0.49 20.79 -5.00
C PHE A 225 0.98 21.14 -4.72
N TYR A 226 1.18 22.23 -3.99
CA TYR A 226 2.51 22.75 -3.66
C TYR A 226 2.48 23.65 -2.42
N SER A 227 3.63 24.04 -1.90
CA SER A 227 3.79 25.17 -0.98
C SER A 227 4.95 26.05 -1.41
N ASN A 228 5.05 27.27 -0.86
CA ASN A 228 6.11 28.23 -1.16
C ASN A 228 6.33 28.48 -2.67
N GLY A 229 5.24 28.49 -3.44
CA GLY A 229 5.32 28.71 -4.88
C GLY A 229 5.64 30.18 -5.22
N SER A 230 6.55 30.38 -6.16
CA SER A 230 7.02 31.70 -6.61
C SER A 230 7.02 31.79 -8.14
N GLY A 231 6.48 32.88 -8.68
CA GLY A 231 6.33 33.07 -10.12
C GLY A 231 5.30 32.12 -10.73
N SER A 232 5.67 31.41 -11.79
CA SER A 232 4.80 30.54 -12.57
C SER A 232 5.47 29.21 -12.94
N PHE A 233 4.65 28.24 -13.33
CA PHE A 233 5.11 26.98 -13.93
C PHE A 233 4.52 26.84 -15.32
N ASN A 234 5.27 26.16 -16.20
CA ASN A 234 4.79 25.83 -17.54
C ASN A 234 4.07 24.48 -17.52
N TYR A 235 3.06 24.33 -18.36
CA TYR A 235 2.36 23.07 -18.53
C TYR A 235 1.88 22.83 -19.96
N GLU A 236 1.68 21.56 -20.29
CA GLU A 236 1.27 21.08 -21.62
C GLU A 236 0.23 19.95 -21.46
N PHE A 237 -0.71 19.88 -22.39
CA PHE A 237 -1.68 18.77 -22.53
C PHE A 237 -1.42 17.97 -23.82
N ASP A 238 -2.11 16.84 -24.00
CA ASP A 238 -1.96 15.96 -25.18
C ASP A 238 -2.33 16.61 -26.52
N ARG A 239 -3.12 17.69 -26.51
CA ARG A 239 -3.55 18.40 -27.73
C ARG A 239 -2.55 19.46 -28.22
N GLY A 240 -1.39 19.54 -27.59
CA GLY A 240 -0.38 20.55 -27.88
C GLY A 240 -0.63 21.89 -27.19
N GLY A 241 0.32 22.80 -27.36
CA GLY A 241 0.35 24.11 -26.71
C GLY A 241 1.20 24.11 -25.43
N SER A 242 1.94 25.21 -25.22
CA SER A 242 2.63 25.49 -23.96
C SER A 242 1.91 26.63 -23.25
N TYR A 243 1.50 26.35 -22.03
CA TYR A 243 0.77 27.28 -21.19
C TYR A 243 1.60 27.60 -19.95
N SER A 244 1.23 28.66 -19.24
CA SER A 244 1.82 29.04 -17.96
C SER A 244 0.71 29.40 -16.98
N ALA A 245 0.89 29.03 -15.72
CA ALA A 245 0.01 29.42 -14.63
C ALA A 245 0.83 29.92 -13.43
N PRO A 246 0.37 30.97 -12.75
CA PRO A 246 1.05 31.46 -11.56
C PRO A 246 0.87 30.47 -10.41
N PHE A 247 1.89 30.40 -9.55
CA PHE A 247 1.69 29.86 -8.21
C PHE A 247 0.89 30.87 -7.37
N LYS A 248 -0.19 30.41 -6.75
CA LYS A 248 -0.86 31.15 -5.67
C LYS A 248 0.08 31.35 -4.49
N THR A 249 0.09 32.57 -3.97
CA THR A 249 0.80 32.95 -2.74
C THR A 249 -0.04 32.59 -1.51
N GLY A 250 0.57 31.96 -0.51
CA GLY A 250 -0.09 31.64 0.74
C GLY A 250 0.77 30.78 1.66
N SER A 251 0.47 30.79 2.95
CA SER A 251 1.09 29.90 3.93
C SER A 251 0.52 28.49 3.81
N GLY A 252 1.37 27.47 3.94
CA GLY A 252 0.96 26.07 3.89
C GLY A 252 0.65 25.58 2.47
N VAL A 253 -0.05 24.44 2.38
CA VAL A 253 -0.37 23.79 1.11
C VAL A 253 -1.36 24.63 0.30
N GLN A 254 -0.98 24.93 -0.94
CA GLN A 254 -1.77 25.61 -1.95
C GLN A 254 -2.19 24.63 -3.06
N MET A 255 -3.22 25.01 -3.81
CA MET A 255 -3.70 24.25 -4.97
C MET A 255 -4.04 25.18 -6.14
N THR A 256 -3.50 24.86 -7.32
CA THR A 256 -3.92 25.47 -8.60
C THR A 256 -4.72 24.44 -9.39
N GLU A 257 -5.93 24.83 -9.79
CA GLU A 257 -6.83 24.00 -10.60
C GLU A 257 -6.76 24.46 -12.06
N ILE A 258 -6.60 23.50 -12.97
CA ILE A 258 -6.53 23.72 -14.41
C ILE A 258 -7.55 22.79 -15.06
N THR A 259 -8.43 23.35 -15.90
CA THR A 259 -9.47 22.57 -16.59
C THR A 259 -9.20 22.51 -18.08
N LEU A 260 -9.11 21.30 -18.62
CA LEU A 260 -9.17 21.00 -20.04
C LEU A 260 -9.88 19.66 -20.25
N LYS A 261 -11.10 19.70 -20.79
CA LYS A 261 -11.96 18.52 -20.91
C LYS A 261 -11.38 17.45 -21.84
N GLY A 262 -11.48 16.19 -21.44
CA GLY A 262 -11.10 15.01 -22.21
C GLY A 262 -9.61 14.95 -22.50
N SER A 263 -8.78 15.39 -21.55
CA SER A 263 -7.32 15.32 -21.62
C SER A 263 -6.83 13.91 -21.34
N LYS A 264 -5.75 13.51 -22.01
CA LYS A 264 -5.11 12.20 -21.86
C LYS A 264 -3.72 12.29 -21.26
N SER A 265 -3.10 13.47 -21.28
CA SER A 265 -1.83 13.71 -20.60
C SER A 265 -1.73 15.11 -20.04
N PHE A 266 -0.95 15.27 -18.99
CA PHE A 266 -0.56 16.54 -18.41
C PHE A 266 0.92 16.52 -18.11
N LYS A 267 1.66 17.53 -18.58
CA LYS A 267 3.08 17.70 -18.29
C LYS A 267 3.27 19.03 -17.60
N LEU A 268 4.02 19.02 -16.50
CA LEU A 268 4.48 20.22 -15.80
C LEU A 268 5.99 20.37 -16.02
N THR A 269 6.45 21.60 -16.26
CA THR A 269 7.87 21.94 -16.37
C THR A 269 8.17 23.14 -15.47
N ALA A 270 9.17 22.99 -14.61
CA ALA A 270 9.69 24.06 -13.77
C ALA A 270 10.61 24.99 -14.57
N THR A 271 10.51 26.29 -14.28
CA THR A 271 11.23 27.35 -15.00
C THR A 271 12.41 27.91 -14.19
N LYS A 272 12.47 27.61 -12.89
CA LYS A 272 13.52 28.06 -11.97
C LYS A 272 13.82 27.00 -10.91
N ASP A 273 15.02 27.08 -10.37
CA ASP A 273 15.42 26.30 -9.20
C ASP A 273 14.56 26.64 -7.98
N LYS A 274 14.15 25.61 -7.24
CA LYS A 274 13.40 25.74 -5.98
C LYS A 274 12.16 26.64 -6.07
N GLN A 275 11.54 26.74 -7.25
CA GLN A 275 10.43 27.65 -7.50
C GLN A 275 9.17 27.34 -6.67
N ALA A 276 9.04 26.10 -6.19
CA ALA A 276 7.99 25.63 -5.30
C ALA A 276 8.42 24.35 -4.60
N LEU A 277 7.80 24.03 -3.47
CA LEU A 277 7.81 22.71 -2.86
C LEU A 277 6.61 21.93 -3.40
N LEU A 278 6.82 21.06 -4.38
CA LEU A 278 5.75 20.36 -5.08
C LEU A 278 5.40 19.04 -4.38
N TYR A 279 4.13 18.65 -4.42
CA TYR A 279 3.64 17.42 -3.80
C TYR A 279 3.10 16.41 -4.81
N GLY A 280 2.33 16.87 -5.80
CA GLY A 280 1.72 16.02 -6.81
C GLY A 280 0.55 16.71 -7.51
N VAL A 281 -0.16 15.95 -8.33
CA VAL A 281 -1.39 16.38 -9.01
C VAL A 281 -2.54 15.45 -8.65
N SER A 282 -3.78 15.94 -8.69
CA SER A 282 -4.96 15.08 -8.81
C SER A 282 -5.56 15.22 -10.20
N LEU A 283 -5.80 14.09 -10.88
CA LEU A 283 -6.37 14.02 -12.22
C LEU A 283 -7.81 13.53 -12.11
N GLU A 284 -8.77 14.38 -12.47
CA GLU A 284 -10.18 14.19 -12.11
C GLU A 284 -11.14 14.59 -13.23
N SER A 285 -12.31 13.95 -13.26
CA SER A 285 -13.46 14.31 -14.09
C SER A 285 -14.78 14.07 -13.36
N GLY A 286 -15.57 15.13 -13.20
CA GLY A 286 -16.96 15.05 -12.74
C GLY A 286 -17.17 14.77 -11.25
N ASN A 287 -18.42 14.45 -10.92
CA ASN A 287 -18.83 13.96 -9.60
C ASN A 287 -18.67 12.44 -9.53
N GLY A 288 -18.65 11.91 -8.31
CA GLY A 288 -18.53 10.48 -8.06
C GLY A 288 -17.43 10.15 -7.07
N VAL A 289 -16.90 8.94 -7.14
CA VAL A 289 -15.94 8.44 -6.15
C VAL A 289 -14.50 8.55 -6.64
N TYR A 290 -13.60 8.95 -5.74
CA TYR A 290 -12.16 9.00 -5.95
C TYR A 290 -11.46 8.18 -4.88
N VAL A 291 -10.43 7.43 -5.27
CA VAL A 291 -9.57 6.66 -4.36
C VAL A 291 -8.14 7.07 -4.61
N ASP A 292 -7.60 7.87 -3.70
CA ASP A 292 -6.21 8.32 -3.76
C ASP A 292 -5.31 7.26 -3.11
N ASN A 293 -4.31 6.81 -3.86
CA ASN A 293 -3.43 5.72 -3.48
C ASN A 293 -2.10 6.26 -2.92
N PHE A 294 -1.82 5.99 -1.65
CA PHE A 294 -0.65 6.49 -0.92
C PHE A 294 0.21 5.33 -0.36
N PRO A 295 0.99 4.64 -1.22
CA PRO A 295 1.89 3.58 -0.78
C PRO A 295 3.11 4.16 -0.05
N LEU A 296 3.36 3.65 1.16
CA LEU A 296 4.58 3.85 1.94
C LEU A 296 5.32 2.51 2.04
N ARG A 297 6.04 2.16 0.96
CA ARG A 297 6.72 0.86 0.83
C ARG A 297 7.60 0.54 2.03
N GLY A 298 7.47 -0.69 2.53
CA GLY A 298 8.29 -1.22 3.61
C GLY A 298 7.95 -0.64 4.99
N ASP A 299 7.03 0.31 5.06
CA ASP A 299 6.60 0.96 6.30
C ASP A 299 5.51 0.15 7.01
N ASP A 300 5.36 0.37 8.31
CA ASP A 300 4.34 -0.20 9.17
C ASP A 300 3.23 0.81 9.56
N GLY A 301 3.26 2.00 8.94
CA GLY A 301 2.38 3.12 9.20
C GLY A 301 3.06 4.25 9.97
N ASN A 302 4.17 3.98 10.67
CA ASN A 302 4.87 4.99 11.49
C ASN A 302 5.34 6.21 10.68
N ALA A 303 5.70 6.05 9.40
CA ALA A 303 6.14 7.18 8.58
C ALA A 303 5.04 8.22 8.34
N LEU A 304 3.75 7.86 8.49
CA LEU A 304 2.65 8.84 8.42
C LEU A 304 2.78 9.94 9.47
N LYS A 305 3.31 9.61 10.67
CA LYS A 305 3.54 10.59 11.74
C LYS A 305 4.59 11.65 11.37
N ARG A 306 5.40 11.41 10.33
CA ARG A 306 6.40 12.36 9.81
C ARG A 306 5.83 13.33 8.78
N ILE A 307 4.63 13.08 8.24
CA ILE A 307 3.93 14.08 7.42
C ILE A 307 3.44 15.17 8.36
N PRO A 308 3.79 16.45 8.17
CA PRO A 308 3.33 17.51 9.06
C PRO A 308 1.81 17.52 9.18
N LYS A 309 1.30 17.53 10.42
CA LYS A 309 -0.14 17.54 10.70
C LYS A 309 -0.88 18.67 9.96
N ALA A 310 -0.26 19.85 9.88
CA ALA A 310 -0.79 20.99 9.15
C ALA A 310 -0.95 20.70 7.64
N ASN A 311 -0.02 19.94 7.05
CA ASN A 311 -0.12 19.54 5.65
C ASN A 311 -1.25 18.54 5.45
N LEU A 312 -1.36 17.49 6.27
CA LEU A 312 -2.49 16.55 6.22
C LEU A 312 -3.84 17.27 6.38
N THR A 313 -3.92 18.21 7.31
CA THR A 313 -5.12 19.03 7.54
C THR A 313 -5.45 19.87 6.30
N ALA A 314 -4.44 20.50 5.69
CA ALA A 314 -4.62 21.31 4.49
C ALA A 314 -5.06 20.46 3.28
N PHE A 315 -4.46 19.27 3.08
CA PHE A 315 -4.91 18.33 2.05
C PHE A 315 -6.35 17.89 2.27
N ASN A 316 -6.74 17.56 3.52
CA ASN A 316 -8.13 17.22 3.81
C ASN A 316 -9.09 18.39 3.53
N LYS A 317 -8.69 19.62 3.85
CA LYS A 317 -9.48 20.81 3.52
C LYS A 317 -9.63 21.03 2.01
N LEU A 318 -8.57 20.77 1.23
CA LEU A 318 -8.56 20.99 -0.23
C LEU A 318 -9.24 19.86 -1.01
N LEU A 319 -9.18 18.63 -0.53
CA LEU A 319 -9.66 17.44 -1.23
C LEU A 319 -10.96 16.86 -0.67
N GLY A 320 -11.30 17.15 0.59
CA GLY A 320 -12.52 16.69 1.26
C GLY A 320 -12.60 15.17 1.35
N TYR A 321 -11.76 14.54 2.18
CA TYR A 321 -11.83 13.08 2.35
C TYR A 321 -13.05 12.67 3.19
N ASP A 322 -13.78 11.68 2.69
CA ASP A 322 -14.94 11.07 3.34
C ASP A 322 -14.62 9.74 4.02
N LEU A 323 -13.43 9.17 3.74
CA LEU A 323 -12.92 7.95 4.36
C LEU A 323 -11.40 7.92 4.31
N VAL A 324 -10.77 7.50 5.40
CA VAL A 324 -9.36 7.07 5.41
C VAL A 324 -9.30 5.57 5.60
N ILE A 325 -8.56 4.88 4.73
CA ILE A 325 -8.20 3.47 4.86
C ILE A 325 -6.74 3.37 5.27
N LEU A 326 -6.47 2.61 6.33
CA LEU A 326 -5.12 2.29 6.80
C LEU A 326 -4.88 0.79 6.65
N SER A 327 -3.99 0.40 5.74
CA SER A 327 -3.69 -0.99 5.40
C SER A 327 -2.20 -1.26 5.55
N PHE A 328 -1.77 -1.54 6.78
CA PHE A 328 -0.37 -1.80 7.12
C PHE A 328 -0.24 -3.12 7.89
N GLY A 329 1.00 -3.57 8.09
CA GLY A 329 1.34 -4.67 9.01
C GLY A 329 2.04 -5.85 8.34
N LEU A 330 2.00 -5.98 7.02
CA LEU A 330 2.69 -7.08 6.32
C LEU A 330 4.20 -7.05 6.57
N ASN A 331 4.79 -5.85 6.60
CA ASN A 331 6.20 -5.62 6.94
C ASN A 331 6.54 -5.86 8.42
N SER A 332 5.52 -5.95 9.28
CA SER A 332 5.66 -6.15 10.73
C SER A 332 5.56 -7.62 11.11
N VAL A 333 5.00 -8.50 10.28
CA VAL A 333 4.80 -9.93 10.60
C VAL A 333 6.09 -10.61 11.09
N ASP A 334 7.23 -10.34 10.45
CA ASP A 334 8.51 -10.96 10.87
C ASP A 334 9.26 -10.15 11.94
N LYS A 335 8.84 -8.90 12.17
CA LYS A 335 9.53 -7.94 13.05
C LYS A 335 8.89 -7.81 14.43
N VAL A 336 7.63 -8.21 14.59
CA VAL A 336 6.90 -8.12 15.86
C VAL A 336 7.48 -9.16 16.82
N LYS A 337 8.53 -8.77 17.52
CA LYS A 337 9.04 -9.47 18.71
C LYS A 337 8.20 -9.15 19.94
N ASN A 338 7.53 -7.99 19.95
CA ASN A 338 6.69 -7.51 21.03
C ASN A 338 5.37 -6.92 20.49
N PRO A 339 4.26 -7.68 20.54
CA PRO A 339 2.92 -7.23 20.12
C PRO A 339 2.48 -5.90 20.76
N SER A 340 2.83 -5.66 22.03
CA SER A 340 2.44 -4.45 22.76
C SER A 340 3.09 -3.18 22.22
N SER A 341 4.32 -3.27 21.68
CA SER A 341 4.98 -2.11 21.04
C SER A 341 4.26 -1.72 19.76
N TYR A 342 3.96 -2.72 18.92
CA TYR A 342 3.22 -2.49 17.68
C TYR A 342 1.81 -1.94 17.96
N GLU A 343 1.09 -2.47 18.95
CA GLU A 343 -0.22 -1.95 19.34
C GLU A 343 -0.15 -0.45 19.68
N LYS A 344 0.81 -0.08 20.54
CA LYS A 344 1.00 1.31 20.95
C LYS A 344 1.33 2.20 19.76
N GLU A 345 2.32 1.81 18.95
CA GLU A 345 2.80 2.60 17.82
C GLU A 345 1.73 2.78 16.75
N PHE A 346 0.99 1.73 16.41
CA PHE A 346 -0.08 1.79 15.43
C PHE A 346 -1.29 2.57 15.96
N ALA A 347 -1.61 2.47 17.26
CA ALA A 347 -2.61 3.34 17.90
C ALA A 347 -2.20 4.83 17.84
N GLU A 348 -0.91 5.15 18.01
CA GLU A 348 -0.40 6.51 17.81
C GLU A 348 -0.57 6.99 16.36
N VAL A 349 -0.33 6.12 15.37
CA VAL A 349 -0.55 6.43 13.94
C VAL A 349 -2.03 6.76 13.70
N VAL A 350 -2.94 5.91 14.15
CA VAL A 350 -4.39 6.12 14.00
C VAL A 350 -4.81 7.43 14.66
N ASN A 351 -4.38 7.69 15.90
CA ASN A 351 -4.70 8.93 16.60
C ASN A 351 -4.09 10.17 15.93
N TYR A 352 -2.90 10.06 15.36
CA TYR A 352 -2.27 11.14 14.61
C TYR A 352 -3.13 11.52 13.39
N VAL A 353 -3.55 10.53 12.59
CA VAL A 353 -4.44 10.71 11.43
C VAL A 353 -5.79 11.29 11.86
N LYS A 354 -6.44 10.74 12.90
CA LYS A 354 -7.69 11.30 13.47
C LYS A 354 -7.54 12.77 13.83
N SER A 355 -6.41 13.12 14.44
CA SER A 355 -6.16 14.50 14.86
C SER A 355 -5.92 15.45 13.69
N ALA A 356 -5.41 14.95 12.57
CA ALA A 356 -5.13 15.71 11.34
C ALA A 356 -6.35 15.81 10.40
N MET A 357 -7.25 14.82 10.45
CA MET A 357 -8.47 14.74 9.64
C MET A 357 -9.68 14.54 10.56
N PRO A 358 -10.01 15.52 11.41
CA PRO A 358 -11.08 15.38 12.39
C PRO A 358 -12.43 15.14 11.70
N GLY A 359 -13.19 14.16 12.20
CA GLY A 359 -14.51 13.80 11.68
C GLY A 359 -14.50 12.89 10.44
N VAL A 360 -13.35 12.66 9.80
CA VAL A 360 -13.24 11.69 8.71
C VAL A 360 -13.20 10.28 9.31
N PRO A 361 -14.11 9.38 8.91
CA PRO A 361 -14.11 8.02 9.43
C PRO A 361 -12.84 7.27 8.98
N ILE A 362 -12.38 6.36 9.83
CA ILE A 362 -11.19 5.53 9.57
C ILE A 362 -11.58 4.06 9.57
N LEU A 363 -11.13 3.35 8.53
CA LEU A 363 -11.17 1.91 8.42
C LEU A 363 -9.74 1.36 8.44
N ILE A 364 -9.44 0.50 9.41
CA ILE A 364 -8.24 -0.34 9.40
C ILE A 364 -8.56 -1.58 8.56
N VAL A 365 -7.77 -1.82 7.53
CA VAL A 365 -7.74 -3.13 6.83
C VAL A 365 -6.63 -3.93 7.49
N GLY A 366 -7.00 -5.03 8.14
CA GLY A 366 -6.06 -5.90 8.83
C GLY A 366 -5.04 -6.52 7.89
N VAL A 367 -3.95 -7.03 8.46
CA VAL A 367 -2.97 -7.81 7.71
C VAL A 367 -3.65 -9.03 7.08
N GLY A 368 -3.28 -9.34 5.84
CA GLY A 368 -3.69 -10.59 5.19
C GLY A 368 -2.87 -11.79 5.68
N ASP A 369 -3.13 -12.96 5.12
CA ASP A 369 -2.31 -14.14 5.40
C ASP A 369 -0.90 -13.97 4.77
N LYS A 370 0.10 -14.55 5.43
CA LYS A 370 1.49 -14.62 4.96
C LYS A 370 2.00 -16.03 5.17
N GLY A 371 2.52 -16.65 4.12
CA GLY A 371 3.09 -17.98 4.18
C GLY A 371 4.49 -18.01 4.81
N LYS A 372 4.76 -19.09 5.54
CA LYS A 372 6.07 -19.50 6.04
C LYS A 372 6.32 -20.92 5.55
N LYS A 373 7.50 -21.17 4.99
CA LYS A 373 7.89 -22.51 4.55
C LYS A 373 8.06 -23.42 5.77
N VAL A 374 7.39 -24.57 5.77
CA VAL A 374 7.50 -25.61 6.81
C VAL A 374 7.62 -26.95 6.09
N GLY A 375 8.84 -27.51 6.11
CA GLY A 375 9.18 -28.68 5.31
C GLY A 375 8.98 -28.42 3.81
N THR A 376 8.14 -29.23 3.18
CA THR A 376 7.77 -29.13 1.75
C THR A 376 6.49 -28.31 1.50
N SER A 377 5.84 -27.83 2.56
CA SER A 377 4.56 -27.10 2.51
C SER A 377 4.73 -25.64 2.94
N PHE A 378 3.69 -24.82 2.72
CA PHE A 378 3.62 -23.49 3.28
C PHE A 378 2.47 -23.41 4.29
N GLN A 379 2.74 -22.84 5.45
CA GLN A 379 1.74 -22.62 6.49
C GLN A 379 1.62 -21.12 6.78
N THR A 380 0.51 -20.68 7.35
CA THR A 380 0.41 -19.31 7.88
C THR A 380 1.53 -19.05 8.88
N ASN A 381 2.18 -17.90 8.76
CA ASN A 381 3.11 -17.44 9.76
C ASN A 381 2.35 -17.12 11.06
N ASP A 382 2.73 -17.75 12.18
CA ASP A 382 2.03 -17.61 13.46
C ASP A 382 1.92 -16.16 13.96
N ASN A 383 2.83 -15.27 13.54
CA ASN A 383 2.76 -13.86 13.89
C ASN A 383 1.62 -13.11 13.18
N VAL A 384 1.08 -13.64 12.09
CA VAL A 384 -0.10 -13.06 11.41
C VAL A 384 -1.29 -13.06 12.37
N LEU A 385 -1.55 -14.19 13.05
CA LEU A 385 -2.67 -14.31 13.98
C LEU A 385 -2.56 -13.29 15.11
N LYS A 386 -1.37 -13.17 15.71
CA LYS A 386 -1.09 -12.18 16.75
C LYS A 386 -1.31 -10.75 16.24
N LEU A 387 -0.89 -10.47 15.00
CA LEU A 387 -0.97 -9.13 14.44
C LEU A 387 -2.41 -8.72 14.12
N VAL A 388 -3.22 -9.66 13.60
CA VAL A 388 -4.67 -9.45 13.38
C VAL A 388 -5.34 -9.08 14.71
N ASP A 389 -5.06 -9.82 15.79
CA ASP A 389 -5.64 -9.55 17.11
C ASP A 389 -5.20 -8.18 17.65
N VAL A 390 -3.92 -7.84 17.51
CA VAL A 390 -3.43 -6.51 17.89
C VAL A 390 -4.11 -5.40 17.08
N GLN A 391 -4.31 -5.58 15.77
CA GLN A 391 -4.97 -4.56 14.95
C GLN A 391 -6.46 -4.39 15.30
N LYS A 392 -7.15 -5.47 15.70
CA LYS A 392 -8.51 -5.41 16.28
C LYS A 392 -8.51 -4.64 17.60
N ASN A 393 -7.53 -4.85 18.46
CA ASN A 393 -7.36 -4.12 19.71
C ASN A 393 -7.10 -2.63 19.46
N VAL A 394 -6.24 -2.29 18.49
CA VAL A 394 -6.01 -0.89 18.07
C VAL A 394 -7.32 -0.26 17.59
N ALA A 395 -8.09 -0.95 16.75
CA ALA A 395 -9.37 -0.45 16.27
C ALA A 395 -10.33 -0.15 17.43
N THR A 396 -10.43 -1.07 18.39
CA THR A 396 -11.26 -0.91 19.60
C THR A 396 -10.79 0.27 20.45
N ARG A 397 -9.50 0.31 20.78
CA ARG A 397 -8.88 1.33 21.65
C ARG A 397 -8.95 2.74 21.07
N THR A 398 -8.82 2.86 19.75
CA THR A 398 -8.87 4.15 19.05
C THR A 398 -10.27 4.50 18.56
N GLY A 399 -11.25 3.61 18.76
CA GLY A 399 -12.64 3.80 18.37
C GLY A 399 -12.81 3.93 16.87
N VAL A 400 -12.08 3.11 16.08
CA VAL A 400 -12.18 3.09 14.61
C VAL A 400 -12.78 1.77 14.09
N ALA A 401 -13.07 1.69 12.79
CA ALA A 401 -13.64 0.49 12.16
C ALA A 401 -12.52 -0.45 11.72
N PHE A 402 -12.82 -1.74 11.63
CA PHE A 402 -11.86 -2.77 11.26
C PHE A 402 -12.46 -3.77 10.28
N TRP A 403 -11.71 -4.12 9.24
CA TRP A 403 -12.04 -5.20 8.32
C TRP A 403 -10.93 -6.26 8.32
N ASP A 404 -11.32 -7.50 8.60
CA ASP A 404 -10.40 -8.64 8.78
C ASP A 404 -10.07 -9.28 7.42
N LEU A 405 -9.01 -8.77 6.77
CA LEU A 405 -8.52 -9.30 5.50
C LEU A 405 -8.06 -10.75 5.63
N PHE A 406 -7.39 -11.12 6.74
CA PHE A 406 -6.97 -12.50 6.99
C PHE A 406 -8.17 -13.46 6.95
N ALA A 407 -9.24 -13.14 7.67
CA ALA A 407 -10.49 -13.89 7.60
C ALA A 407 -11.09 -13.91 6.19
N ALA A 408 -11.10 -12.77 5.49
CA ALA A 408 -11.66 -12.65 4.14
C ALA A 408 -10.91 -13.52 3.12
N MET A 409 -9.59 -13.69 3.28
CA MET A 409 -8.78 -14.59 2.46
C MET A 409 -9.08 -16.07 2.71
N GLY A 410 -9.75 -16.39 3.82
CA GLY A 410 -10.08 -17.74 4.27
C GLY A 410 -9.30 -18.19 5.51
N GLY A 411 -8.63 -17.28 6.22
CA GLY A 411 -7.91 -17.58 7.46
C GLY A 411 -6.66 -18.44 7.25
N LYS A 412 -6.40 -19.34 8.20
CA LYS A 412 -5.15 -20.13 8.24
C LYS A 412 -4.96 -20.94 6.96
N GLY A 413 -3.75 -20.89 6.38
CA GLY A 413 -3.37 -21.55 5.14
C GLY A 413 -3.95 -20.92 3.88
N ALA A 414 -4.52 -19.71 3.95
CA ALA A 414 -5.07 -19.04 2.78
C ALA A 414 -4.01 -18.80 1.71
N MET A 415 -2.80 -18.38 2.07
CA MET A 415 -1.71 -18.18 1.10
C MET A 415 -1.35 -19.46 0.35
N GLU A 416 -1.29 -20.60 1.04
CA GLU A 416 -1.02 -21.88 0.38
C GLU A 416 -2.15 -22.28 -0.59
N ARG A 417 -3.42 -22.06 -0.18
CA ARG A 417 -4.56 -22.31 -1.08
C ARG A 417 -4.55 -21.36 -2.27
N TRP A 418 -4.32 -20.07 -2.05
CA TRP A 418 -4.26 -19.04 -3.09
C TRP A 418 -3.10 -19.25 -4.06
N ALA A 419 -1.98 -19.81 -3.59
CA ALA A 419 -0.84 -20.17 -4.44
C ALA A 419 -1.20 -21.24 -5.48
N LYS A 420 -2.07 -22.21 -5.12
CA LYS A 420 -2.57 -23.24 -6.06
C LYS A 420 -3.36 -22.61 -7.22
N ASP A 421 -4.04 -21.51 -6.94
CA ASP A 421 -4.80 -20.72 -7.92
C ASP A 421 -3.97 -19.61 -8.59
N LYS A 422 -2.65 -19.55 -8.35
CA LYS A 422 -1.74 -18.51 -8.87
C LYS A 422 -2.12 -17.08 -8.44
N LEU A 423 -2.76 -16.95 -7.27
CA LEU A 423 -3.15 -15.66 -6.68
C LEU A 423 -2.05 -15.04 -5.81
N THR A 424 -0.90 -15.71 -5.66
CA THR A 424 0.25 -15.23 -4.88
C THR A 424 1.51 -15.13 -5.74
N THR A 425 2.50 -14.37 -5.25
CA THR A 425 3.88 -14.49 -5.74
C THR A 425 4.61 -15.65 -5.06
N ALA A 426 5.75 -16.05 -5.62
CA ALA A 426 6.55 -17.16 -5.11
C ALA A 426 7.15 -16.91 -3.71
N ASP A 427 7.22 -15.65 -3.27
CA ASP A 427 7.71 -15.27 -1.94
C ASP A 427 6.69 -15.55 -0.80
N MET A 428 5.48 -15.98 -1.14
CA MET A 428 4.39 -16.27 -0.21
C MET A 428 4.07 -15.12 0.76
N THR A 429 4.40 -13.89 0.35
CA THR A 429 4.17 -12.65 1.10
C THR A 429 3.30 -11.71 0.27
N HIS A 430 3.61 -11.54 -1.01
CA HIS A 430 2.83 -10.68 -1.90
C HIS A 430 1.81 -11.49 -2.71
N LEU A 431 0.78 -10.78 -3.19
CA LEU A 431 -0.22 -11.34 -4.08
C LEU A 431 0.17 -11.13 -5.54
N SER A 432 -0.36 -11.96 -6.43
CA SER A 432 -0.33 -11.66 -7.85
C SER A 432 -1.33 -10.54 -8.17
N ALA A 433 -1.29 -10.00 -9.40
CA ALA A 433 -2.26 -8.98 -9.81
C ALA A 433 -3.73 -9.45 -9.65
N GLU A 434 -4.02 -10.71 -9.98
CA GLU A 434 -5.35 -11.29 -9.78
C GLU A 434 -5.69 -11.50 -8.30
N GLY A 435 -4.70 -11.83 -7.46
CA GLY A 435 -4.88 -11.90 -6.01
C GLY A 435 -5.23 -10.54 -5.40
N TYR A 436 -4.52 -9.47 -5.77
CA TYR A 436 -4.86 -8.12 -5.32
C TYR A 436 -6.22 -7.64 -5.82
N LYS A 437 -6.57 -7.96 -7.07
CA LYS A 437 -7.92 -7.70 -7.61
C LYS A 437 -9.01 -8.42 -6.82
N LYS A 438 -8.76 -9.67 -6.41
CA LYS A 438 -9.68 -10.42 -5.55
C LYS A 438 -9.87 -9.74 -4.19
N VAL A 439 -8.78 -9.30 -3.55
CA VAL A 439 -8.84 -8.51 -2.30
C VAL A 439 -9.60 -7.21 -2.47
N ALA A 440 -9.37 -6.48 -3.57
CA ALA A 440 -10.10 -5.25 -3.88
C ALA A 440 -11.61 -5.47 -3.99
N GLY A 441 -12.03 -6.56 -4.64
CA GLY A 441 -13.44 -6.96 -4.73
C GLY A 441 -14.04 -7.30 -3.36
N MET A 442 -13.33 -8.03 -2.52
CA MET A 442 -13.78 -8.35 -1.15
C MET A 442 -13.96 -7.10 -0.28
N LEU A 443 -13.03 -6.14 -0.37
CA LEU A 443 -13.12 -4.86 0.35
C LEU A 443 -14.29 -4.01 -0.16
N TYR A 444 -14.48 -3.97 -1.48
CA TYR A 444 -15.63 -3.32 -2.10
C TYR A 444 -16.94 -3.90 -1.58
N ASP A 445 -17.09 -5.22 -1.61
CA ASP A 445 -18.30 -5.91 -1.15
C ASP A 445 -18.58 -5.62 0.33
N ALA A 446 -17.56 -5.66 1.19
CA ALA A 446 -17.72 -5.36 2.61
C ALA A 446 -18.22 -3.92 2.86
N LEU A 447 -17.68 -2.94 2.15
CA LEU A 447 -18.12 -1.54 2.24
C LEU A 447 -19.52 -1.33 1.64
N MET A 448 -19.83 -1.98 0.53
CA MET A 448 -21.14 -1.88 -0.11
C MET A 448 -22.24 -2.57 0.70
N ASP A 449 -21.96 -3.73 1.29
CA ASP A 449 -22.88 -4.43 2.18
C ASP A 449 -23.15 -3.61 3.45
N TYR A 450 -22.14 -2.91 3.99
CA TYR A 450 -22.33 -1.95 5.08
C TYR A 450 -23.19 -0.75 4.65
N ALA A 451 -22.86 -0.14 3.51
CA ALA A 451 -23.56 1.04 2.99
C ALA A 451 -25.00 0.75 2.54
N ALA A 452 -25.33 -0.48 2.14
CA ALA A 452 -26.70 -0.87 1.82
C ALA A 452 -27.60 -0.98 3.06
N LYS A 453 -27.01 -1.21 4.24
CA LYS A 453 -27.72 -1.38 5.52
C LYS A 453 -27.90 -0.08 6.32
N ASN A 454 -27.24 1.01 5.91
CA ASN A 454 -27.20 2.30 6.61
C ASN A 454 -27.47 3.45 5.65
#